data_AF-A0AB34JUC6-F1
#
_entry.id   AF-A0AB34JUC6-F1
#
_cell.length_a   1.000
_cell.length_b   1.000
_cell.length_c   1.000
_cell.angle_alpha   90.00
_cell.angle_beta   90.00
_cell.angle_gamma   90.00
#
_symmetry.space_group_name_H-M   'P 1'
#
loop_
_entity.id
_entity.type
_entity.pdbx_description
1 polymer ?
#
loop_
_entity_poly.entity_id
_entity_poly.type
_entity_poly.pdbx_seq_one_letter_code
_entity_poly.pdbx_strand_id
1 'polypeptide(L)'
;MAGRRLLYALLAAGAFASSIYDIEVDDLQSGLPVGMSYYKGKALLIVNVASQCGYTEFTYQKLNQLHQRYASRGLAILGFPCNQFGEQEPGTPEDIFDFAHNKKRAAFDLFRKVEVSGPNAHPLFKWLLGVGGDCVDQDASCPQWAEAGECERNKEFMAQNCKLSCAECSSPQGAQAPIRWNFESFLVTRAGNLHLRWPTGTDLTAPEQTKEIEHLLEAKEDL
;
A
#
# COMPACT_ATOMS: atom_id res chain seq x y z
N MET A 1 -14.13 20.91 -50.43
CA MET A 1 -13.15 21.09 -49.32
C MET A 1 -13.87 21.94 -48.29
N ALA A 2 -14.06 21.61 -47.01
CA ALA A 2 -13.39 20.68 -46.12
C ALA A 2 -14.42 20.03 -45.17
N GLY A 3 -14.28 18.72 -44.93
CA GLY A 3 -15.10 18.01 -43.95
C GLY A 3 -14.63 18.31 -42.53
N ARG A 4 -15.56 18.79 -41.69
CA ARG A 4 -15.35 18.89 -40.24
C ARG A 4 -15.36 17.48 -39.65
N ARG A 5 -14.19 16.97 -39.29
CA ARG A 5 -14.06 15.79 -38.43
C ARG A 5 -14.30 16.24 -36.99
N LEU A 6 -15.42 15.82 -36.40
CA LEU A 6 -15.63 15.87 -34.96
C LEU A 6 -14.69 14.83 -34.33
N LEU A 7 -13.62 15.27 -33.69
CA LEU A 7 -12.83 14.43 -32.79
C LEU A 7 -13.59 14.32 -31.47
N TYR A 8 -14.21 13.16 -31.23
CA TYR A 8 -14.63 12.78 -29.89
C TYR A 8 -13.38 12.38 -29.12
N ALA A 9 -12.95 13.21 -28.17
CA ALA A 9 -12.00 12.80 -27.16
C ALA A 9 -12.73 11.80 -26.23
N LEU A 10 -12.40 10.51 -26.35
CA LEU A 10 -12.73 9.53 -25.34
C LEU A 10 -11.99 9.91 -24.06
N LEU A 11 -12.72 10.41 -23.08
CA LEU A 11 -12.24 10.45 -21.70
C LEU A 11 -12.02 9.01 -21.27
N ALA A 12 -10.75 8.61 -21.12
CA ALA A 12 -10.43 7.38 -20.43
C ALA A 12 -10.83 7.56 -18.97
N ALA A 13 -11.94 6.94 -18.56
CA ALA A 13 -12.19 6.65 -17.16
C ALA A 13 -11.01 5.80 -16.69
N GLY A 14 -10.18 6.33 -15.79
CA GLY A 14 -9.02 5.61 -15.28
C GLY A 14 -9.48 4.30 -14.65
N ALA A 15 -9.03 3.17 -15.20
CA ALA A 15 -9.23 1.87 -14.58
C ALA A 15 -8.56 1.89 -13.21
N PHE A 16 -9.32 1.60 -12.15
CA PHE A 16 -8.73 1.32 -10.85
C PHE A 16 -7.91 0.03 -10.98
N ALA A 17 -6.67 0.05 -10.48
CA ALA A 17 -5.83 -1.15 -10.44
C ALA A 17 -6.55 -2.26 -9.68
N SER A 18 -6.83 -3.37 -10.35
CA SER A 18 -7.51 -4.54 -9.77
C SER A 18 -6.65 -5.24 -8.74
N SER A 19 -5.32 -5.19 -8.90
CA SER A 19 -4.34 -5.74 -7.98
C SER A 19 -3.27 -4.70 -7.68
N ILE A 20 -2.66 -4.79 -6.48
CA ILE A 20 -1.44 -4.02 -6.16
C ILE A 20 -0.33 -4.28 -7.18
N TYR A 21 -0.32 -5.44 -7.84
CA TYR A 21 0.68 -5.82 -8.82
C TYR A 21 0.50 -5.16 -10.19
N ASP A 22 -0.64 -4.51 -10.44
CA ASP A 22 -0.89 -3.71 -11.64
C ASP A 22 -0.36 -2.27 -11.49
N ILE A 23 0.21 -1.94 -10.33
CA ILE A 23 0.70 -0.60 -9.99
C ILE A 23 2.19 -0.51 -10.26
N GLU A 24 2.63 0.64 -10.78
CA GLU A 24 4.04 1.00 -10.92
C GLU A 24 4.42 2.05 -9.87
N VAL A 25 5.70 2.03 -9.48
CA VAL A 25 6.35 3.01 -8.59
C VAL A 25 7.70 3.40 -9.18
N ASP A 26 8.21 4.59 -8.89
CA ASP A 26 9.47 5.03 -9.49
C ASP A 26 10.67 4.72 -8.59
N ASP A 27 11.71 4.10 -9.15
CA ASP A 27 12.97 3.84 -8.45
C ASP A 27 13.61 5.14 -7.93
N LEU A 28 14.12 5.12 -6.69
CA LEU A 28 14.65 6.32 -6.03
C LEU A 28 15.78 6.97 -6.83
N GLN A 29 16.73 6.22 -7.35
CA GLN A 29 17.91 6.79 -8.02
C GLN A 29 17.64 7.13 -9.48
N SER A 30 17.19 6.14 -10.26
CA SER A 30 17.00 6.27 -11.70
C SER A 30 15.72 7.03 -12.08
N GLY A 31 14.70 7.01 -11.22
CA GLY A 31 13.36 7.52 -11.54
C GLY A 31 12.64 6.70 -12.60
N LEU A 32 13.13 5.50 -12.94
CA LEU A 32 12.47 4.62 -13.88
C LEU A 32 11.33 3.85 -13.19
N PRO A 33 10.25 3.53 -13.92
CA PRO A 33 9.17 2.72 -13.39
C PRO A 33 9.63 1.33 -12.97
N VAL A 34 9.18 0.90 -11.80
CA VAL A 34 9.30 -0.44 -11.23
C VAL A 34 7.89 -0.95 -11.01
N GLY A 35 7.52 -2.00 -11.74
CA GLY A 35 6.24 -2.67 -11.54
C GLY A 35 6.21 -3.39 -10.19
N MET A 36 5.16 -3.17 -9.40
CA MET A 36 4.94 -3.87 -8.14
C MET A 36 4.83 -5.39 -8.33
N SER A 37 4.53 -5.86 -9.55
CA SER A 37 4.60 -7.26 -9.95
C SER A 37 5.97 -7.92 -9.70
N TYR A 38 7.06 -7.15 -9.63
CA TYR A 38 8.39 -7.64 -9.23
C TYR A 38 8.39 -8.28 -7.84
N TYR A 39 7.50 -7.83 -6.95
CA TYR A 39 7.38 -8.33 -5.59
C TYR A 39 6.34 -9.43 -5.41
N LYS A 40 5.73 -9.94 -6.50
CA LYS A 40 4.70 -10.98 -6.43
C LYS A 40 5.22 -12.24 -5.73
N GLY A 41 4.40 -12.80 -4.83
CA GLY A 41 4.77 -13.96 -4.00
C GLY A 41 5.55 -13.61 -2.72
N LYS A 42 5.89 -12.33 -2.50
CA LYS A 42 6.50 -11.85 -1.25
C LYS A 42 5.45 -11.23 -0.33
N ALA A 43 5.64 -11.37 0.98
CA ALA A 43 4.92 -10.52 1.93
C ALA A 43 5.53 -9.12 1.86
N LEU A 44 4.70 -8.07 1.76
CA LEU A 44 5.19 -6.70 1.61
C LEU A 44 4.93 -5.90 2.88
N LEU A 45 5.94 -5.18 3.36
CA LEU A 45 5.82 -4.16 4.40
C LEU A 45 6.06 -2.80 3.76
N ILE A 46 4.96 -2.11 3.44
CA ILE A 46 4.97 -0.80 2.78
C ILE A 46 4.90 0.28 3.86
N VAL A 47 5.81 1.27 3.82
CA VAL A 47 5.90 2.30 4.86
C VAL A 47 6.08 3.67 4.22
N ASN A 48 5.25 4.66 4.61
CA ASN A 48 5.53 6.06 4.25
C ASN A 48 6.61 6.62 5.18
N VAL A 49 7.76 7.02 4.64
CA VAL A 49 8.93 7.42 5.44
C VAL A 49 9.22 8.92 5.35
N ALA A 50 9.95 9.42 6.35
CA ALA A 50 10.46 10.78 6.41
C ALA A 50 11.89 10.79 6.98
N SER A 51 12.75 11.72 6.58
CA SER A 51 14.13 11.84 7.08
C SER A 51 14.26 12.67 8.35
N GLN A 52 13.35 13.63 8.56
CA GLN A 52 13.44 14.64 9.63
C GLN A 52 12.29 14.54 10.64
N CYS A 53 11.81 13.32 10.88
CA CYS A 53 10.75 13.03 11.84
C CYS A 53 11.30 12.45 13.14
N GLY A 54 10.63 12.71 14.27
CA GLY A 54 11.02 12.17 15.59
C GLY A 54 11.03 10.63 15.67
N TYR A 55 10.28 9.96 14.80
CA TYR A 55 10.25 8.49 14.71
C TYR A 55 11.30 7.89 13.78
N THR A 56 12.07 8.73 13.05
CA THR A 56 12.94 8.25 11.97
C THR A 56 14.01 7.28 12.47
N GLU A 57 14.70 7.62 13.56
CA GLU A 57 15.74 6.76 14.10
C GLU A 57 15.17 5.41 14.53
N PHE A 58 14.09 5.45 15.30
CA PHE A 58 13.42 4.27 15.79
C PHE A 58 12.94 3.37 14.64
N THR A 59 12.16 3.92 13.70
CA THR A 59 11.54 3.13 12.64
C THR A 59 12.57 2.55 11.67
N TYR A 60 13.56 3.31 11.22
CA TYR A 60 14.59 2.78 10.31
C TYR A 60 15.39 1.64 10.97
N GLN A 61 15.71 1.74 12.27
CA GLN A 61 16.33 0.63 13.01
C GLN A 61 15.46 -0.62 13.01
N LYS A 62 14.16 -0.49 13.27
CA LYS A 62 13.21 -1.62 13.26
C LYS A 62 13.06 -2.25 11.89
N LEU A 63 12.95 -1.43 10.83
CA LEU A 63 12.87 -1.93 9.45
C LEU A 63 14.14 -2.69 9.05
N ASN A 64 15.33 -2.21 9.42
CA ASN A 64 16.58 -2.92 9.17
C ASN A 64 16.64 -4.27 9.90
N GLN A 65 16.19 -4.33 11.16
CA GLN A 65 16.11 -5.58 11.92
C GLN A 65 15.16 -6.59 11.27
N LEU A 66 13.99 -6.14 10.81
CA LEU A 66 13.03 -6.98 10.09
C LEU A 66 13.59 -7.46 8.75
N HIS A 67 14.25 -6.58 7.99
CA HIS A 67 14.90 -6.95 6.74
C HIS A 67 15.95 -8.04 6.98
N GLN A 68 16.84 -7.84 7.95
CA GLN A 68 17.87 -8.82 8.31
C GLN A 68 17.26 -10.18 8.70
N ARG A 69 16.13 -10.18 9.44
CA ARG A 69 15.50 -11.40 9.94
C ARG A 69 14.69 -12.15 8.89
N TYR A 70 14.04 -11.44 7.96
CA TYR A 70 12.97 -12.03 7.14
C TYR A 70 13.12 -11.85 5.63
N ALA A 71 14.07 -11.04 5.14
CA ALA A 71 14.22 -10.82 3.69
C ALA A 71 14.44 -12.14 2.93
N SER A 72 15.28 -13.03 3.45
CA SER A 72 15.55 -14.35 2.86
C SER A 72 14.36 -15.32 2.92
N ARG A 73 13.38 -15.06 3.79
CA ARG A 73 12.15 -15.84 3.93
C ARG A 73 11.01 -15.33 3.04
N GLY A 74 11.22 -14.21 2.35
CA GLY A 74 10.25 -13.63 1.42
C GLY A 74 9.52 -12.39 1.92
N LEU A 75 10.04 -11.68 2.94
CA LEU A 75 9.59 -10.33 3.27
C LEU A 75 10.28 -9.32 2.35
N ALA A 76 9.52 -8.43 1.72
CA ALA A 76 10.02 -7.22 1.07
C ALA A 76 9.56 -5.99 1.87
N ILE A 77 10.50 -5.10 2.20
CA ILE A 77 10.18 -3.82 2.85
C ILE A 77 10.33 -2.73 1.78
N LEU A 78 9.32 -1.87 1.66
CA LEU A 78 9.19 -0.87 0.61
C LEU A 78 8.96 0.51 1.24
N GLY A 79 9.97 1.38 1.17
CA GLY A 79 9.94 2.72 1.74
C GLY A 79 9.51 3.77 0.73
N PHE A 80 8.49 4.56 1.08
CA PHE A 80 7.94 5.64 0.25
C PHE A 80 8.12 7.00 0.94
N PRO A 81 9.16 7.77 0.59
CA PRO A 81 9.36 9.11 1.15
C PRO A 81 8.14 10.00 0.90
N CYS A 82 7.70 10.77 1.90
CA CYS A 82 6.54 11.65 1.78
C CYS A 82 6.74 12.94 2.58
N ASN A 83 6.47 14.09 1.94
CA ASN A 83 6.67 15.40 2.55
C ASN A 83 5.38 16.05 3.10
N GLN A 84 4.24 15.36 3.07
CA GLN A 84 2.94 15.93 3.45
C GLN A 84 2.76 16.12 4.97
N PHE A 85 3.62 15.52 5.80
CA PHE A 85 3.51 15.53 7.25
C PHE A 85 4.64 16.34 7.88
N GLY A 86 4.35 17.61 8.18
CA GLY A 86 5.30 18.53 8.81
C GLY A 86 6.52 18.88 7.96
N GLU A 87 6.44 18.67 6.63
CA GLU A 87 7.55 18.93 5.68
C GLU A 87 8.87 18.23 6.07
N GLN A 88 8.75 17.02 6.61
CA GLN A 88 9.88 16.27 7.19
C GLN A 88 10.67 15.43 6.18
N GLU A 89 10.37 15.56 4.88
CA GLU A 89 11.11 14.93 3.77
C GLU A 89 11.38 15.95 2.63
N PRO A 90 12.05 17.07 2.92
CA PRO A 90 12.22 18.16 1.96
C PRO A 90 13.25 17.86 0.87
N GLY A 91 14.11 16.86 1.10
CA GLY A 91 15.27 16.56 0.26
C GLY A 91 14.97 16.12 -1.16
N THR A 92 16.00 16.17 -1.98
CA THR A 92 16.06 15.57 -3.32
C THR A 92 16.16 14.04 -3.24
N PRO A 93 15.93 13.31 -4.33
CA PRO A 93 16.16 11.87 -4.40
C PRO A 93 17.58 11.46 -3.97
N GLU A 94 18.59 12.26 -4.31
CA GLU A 94 19.98 12.06 -3.91
C GLU A 94 20.16 12.24 -2.39
N ASP A 95 19.57 13.30 -1.81
CA ASP A 95 19.59 13.51 -0.36
C ASP A 95 18.90 12.36 0.40
N ILE A 96 17.77 11.89 -0.14
CA ILE A 96 17.01 10.77 0.43
C ILE A 96 17.83 9.48 0.35
N PHE A 97 18.50 9.23 -0.78
CA PHE A 97 19.37 8.05 -0.95
C PHE A 97 20.52 8.07 0.06
N ASP A 98 21.23 9.19 0.16
CA ASP A 98 22.33 9.35 1.10
C ASP A 98 21.86 9.20 2.56
N PHE A 99 20.71 9.78 2.88
CA PHE A 99 20.12 9.61 4.20
C PHE A 99 19.78 8.14 4.50
N ALA A 100 19.00 7.50 3.63
CA ALA A 100 18.48 6.16 3.88
C ALA A 100 19.58 5.11 3.83
N HIS A 101 20.35 5.05 2.75
CA HIS A 101 21.33 3.98 2.55
C HIS A 101 22.67 4.27 3.21
N ASN A 102 23.19 5.50 3.12
CA ASN A 102 24.52 5.79 3.67
C ASN A 102 24.47 6.09 5.18
N LYS A 103 23.51 6.90 5.64
CA LYS A 103 23.40 7.28 7.05
C LYS A 103 22.60 6.28 7.88
N LYS A 104 21.45 5.78 7.39
CA LYS A 104 20.60 4.82 8.12
C LYS A 104 20.88 3.37 7.79
N ARG A 105 21.74 3.10 6.79
CA ARG A 105 22.08 1.73 6.35
C ARG A 105 20.83 0.92 6.00
N ALA A 106 19.84 1.57 5.40
CA ALA A 106 18.64 0.92 4.88
C ALA A 106 19.06 -0.16 3.88
N ALA A 107 18.74 -1.42 4.19
CA ALA A 107 19.00 -2.58 3.33
C ALA A 107 17.80 -2.96 2.46
N PHE A 108 16.72 -2.18 2.52
CA PHE A 108 15.47 -2.40 1.83
C PHE A 108 15.25 -1.34 0.74
N ASP A 109 14.27 -1.60 -0.13
CA ASP A 109 14.03 -0.75 -1.30
C ASP A 109 13.35 0.56 -0.89
N LEU A 110 13.84 1.67 -1.45
CA LEU A 110 13.21 2.98 -1.38
C LEU A 110 12.83 3.45 -2.78
N PHE A 111 11.74 4.19 -2.86
CA PHE A 111 11.22 4.75 -4.10
C PHE A 111 11.29 6.28 -4.09
N ARG A 112 10.94 6.90 -5.22
CA ARG A 112 10.75 8.34 -5.31
C ARG A 112 9.69 8.80 -4.32
N LYS A 113 9.83 10.07 -3.92
CA LYS A 113 8.88 10.74 -3.04
C LYS A 113 7.50 10.78 -3.69
N VAL A 114 6.47 10.44 -2.91
CA VAL A 114 5.07 10.42 -3.35
C VAL A 114 4.18 11.18 -2.38
N GLU A 115 3.02 11.60 -2.87
CA GLU A 115 1.90 12.00 -2.01
C GLU A 115 1.11 10.75 -1.59
N VAL A 116 0.71 10.68 -0.33
CA VAL A 116 -0.04 9.54 0.23
C VAL A 116 -1.48 9.90 0.59
N SER A 117 -1.79 11.20 0.64
CA SER A 117 -3.09 11.76 0.99
C SER A 117 -3.54 12.80 -0.04
N GLY A 118 -4.86 13.02 -0.14
CA GLY A 118 -5.45 14.01 -1.03
C GLY A 118 -5.66 13.53 -2.48
N PRO A 119 -6.13 14.42 -3.38
CA PRO A 119 -6.50 14.06 -4.76
C PRO A 119 -5.31 13.56 -5.57
N ASN A 120 -4.10 14.02 -5.26
CA ASN A 120 -2.86 13.63 -5.93
C ASN A 120 -2.17 12.43 -5.27
N ALA A 121 -2.80 11.80 -4.26
CA ALA A 121 -2.24 10.61 -3.64
C ALA A 121 -1.91 9.55 -4.70
N HIS A 122 -0.75 8.95 -4.55
CA HIS A 122 -0.24 7.93 -5.46
C HIS A 122 -1.22 6.75 -5.56
N PRO A 123 -1.42 6.13 -6.73
CA PRO A 123 -2.31 4.99 -6.91
C PRO A 123 -2.09 3.88 -5.89
N LEU A 124 -0.84 3.60 -5.50
CA LEU A 124 -0.49 2.65 -4.44
C LEU A 124 -1.19 2.98 -3.10
N PHE A 125 -1.12 4.21 -2.63
CA PHE A 125 -1.72 4.59 -1.34
C PHE A 125 -3.24 4.73 -1.45
N LYS A 126 -3.77 5.15 -2.59
CA LYS A 126 -5.22 5.06 -2.87
C LYS A 126 -5.72 3.61 -2.86
N TRP A 127 -4.92 2.69 -3.37
CA TRP A 127 -5.19 1.26 -3.30
C TRP A 127 -5.18 0.84 -1.83
N LEU A 128 -4.06 0.98 -1.10
CA LEU A 128 -3.95 0.61 0.32
C LEU A 128 -5.05 1.19 1.24
N LEU A 129 -5.51 2.42 0.96
CA LEU A 129 -6.54 3.12 1.75
C LEU A 129 -7.97 2.93 1.25
N GLY A 130 -8.16 2.37 0.06
CA GLY A 130 -9.46 2.22 -0.56
C GLY A 130 -9.70 0.78 -0.92
N VAL A 131 -9.20 0.40 -2.11
CA VAL A 131 -9.44 -0.86 -2.85
C VAL A 131 -8.45 -1.98 -2.45
N GLY A 132 -7.59 -1.72 -1.47
CA GLY A 132 -6.34 -2.45 -1.24
C GLY A 132 -6.45 -3.77 -0.51
N GLY A 133 -7.65 -4.24 -0.29
CA GLY A 133 -7.87 -5.65 -0.05
C GLY A 133 -8.95 -6.11 -1.00
N ASP A 134 -9.06 -7.42 -1.17
CA ASP A 134 -10.25 -8.08 -1.69
C ASP A 134 -11.55 -7.71 -0.94
N CYS A 135 -11.49 -6.80 0.04
CA CYS A 135 -12.58 -6.42 0.90
C CYS A 135 -13.03 -4.97 0.81
N VAL A 136 -13.72 -4.67 -0.28
CA VAL A 136 -14.39 -3.40 -0.48
C VAL A 136 -15.78 -3.57 -1.06
N ASP A 137 -16.58 -2.53 -0.86
CA ASP A 137 -17.80 -2.30 -1.61
C ASP A 137 -17.48 -1.47 -2.85
N GLN A 138 -17.87 -1.96 -4.01
CA GLN A 138 -17.71 -1.29 -5.30
C GLN A 138 -18.81 -0.23 -5.54
N ASP A 139 -19.89 -0.28 -4.77
CA ASP A 139 -21.00 0.66 -4.83
C ASP A 139 -21.27 1.26 -3.44
N ALA A 140 -21.52 2.58 -3.40
CA ALA A 140 -21.87 3.27 -2.16
C ALA A 140 -23.19 2.78 -1.53
N SER A 141 -24.03 2.08 -2.31
CA SER A 141 -25.30 1.50 -1.91
C SER A 141 -25.14 0.12 -1.27
N CYS A 142 -23.97 -0.51 -1.34
CA CYS A 142 -23.73 -1.85 -0.79
C CYS A 142 -24.17 -2.01 0.68
N PRO A 143 -23.94 -1.04 1.60
CA PRO A 143 -24.44 -1.15 2.97
C PRO A 143 -25.97 -1.25 3.02
N GLN A 144 -26.66 -0.43 2.22
CA GLN A 144 -28.12 -0.42 2.16
C GLN A 144 -28.67 -1.72 1.56
N TRP A 145 -28.05 -2.24 0.50
CA TRP A 145 -28.44 -3.51 -0.10
C TRP A 145 -28.21 -4.69 0.84
N ALA A 146 -27.11 -4.68 1.60
CA ALA A 146 -26.84 -5.67 2.63
C ALA A 146 -27.90 -5.65 3.75
N GLU A 147 -28.25 -4.46 4.27
CA GLU A 147 -29.34 -4.29 5.24
C GLU A 147 -30.70 -4.75 4.69
N ALA A 148 -30.93 -4.57 3.39
CA ALA A 148 -32.13 -5.08 2.71
C ALA A 148 -32.13 -6.61 2.52
N GLY A 149 -31.05 -7.31 2.88
CA GLY A 149 -30.94 -8.77 2.74
C GLY A 149 -30.54 -9.23 1.34
N GLU A 150 -29.96 -8.36 0.51
CA GLU A 150 -29.49 -8.74 -0.83
C GLU A 150 -28.31 -9.71 -0.79
N CYS A 151 -27.52 -9.74 0.30
CA CYS A 151 -26.42 -10.70 0.43
C CYS A 151 -26.89 -12.16 0.31
N GLU A 152 -28.12 -12.46 0.74
CA GLU A 152 -28.74 -13.77 0.57
C GLU A 152 -29.53 -13.87 -0.73
N ARG A 153 -30.29 -12.83 -1.08
CA ARG A 153 -31.21 -12.85 -2.24
C ARG A 153 -30.50 -12.74 -3.60
N ASN A 154 -29.34 -12.09 -3.64
CA ASN A 154 -28.55 -11.84 -4.84
C ASN A 154 -27.06 -12.13 -4.58
N LYS A 155 -26.81 -13.31 -4.00
CA LYS A 155 -25.51 -13.73 -3.47
C LYS A 155 -24.34 -13.52 -4.43
N GLU A 156 -24.47 -13.93 -5.68
CA GLU A 156 -23.35 -13.84 -6.63
C GLU A 156 -22.98 -12.40 -6.98
N PHE A 157 -23.99 -11.55 -7.25
CA PHE A 157 -23.76 -10.12 -7.49
C PHE A 157 -23.16 -9.44 -6.26
N MET A 158 -23.74 -9.70 -5.08
CA MET A 158 -23.32 -9.07 -3.84
C MET A 158 -21.93 -9.55 -3.41
N ALA A 159 -21.57 -10.81 -3.62
CA ALA A 159 -20.23 -11.33 -3.34
C ALA A 159 -19.16 -10.80 -4.31
N GLN A 160 -19.55 -10.30 -5.48
CA GLN A 160 -18.62 -9.65 -6.40
C GLN A 160 -18.47 -8.16 -6.09
N ASN A 161 -19.56 -7.48 -5.76
CA ASN A 161 -19.64 -6.02 -5.72
C ASN A 161 -19.70 -5.43 -4.31
N CYS A 162 -20.12 -6.19 -3.30
CA CYS A 162 -20.41 -5.72 -1.95
C CYS A 162 -19.75 -6.60 -0.88
N LYS A 163 -18.50 -7.01 -1.14
CA LYS A 163 -17.78 -8.00 -0.33
C LYS A 163 -17.67 -7.58 1.14
N LEU A 164 -17.42 -6.28 1.38
CA LEU A 164 -17.31 -5.74 2.73
C LEU A 164 -18.68 -5.71 3.43
N SER A 165 -19.70 -5.15 2.78
CA SER A 165 -21.05 -5.06 3.34
C SER A 165 -21.70 -6.42 3.59
N CYS A 166 -21.38 -7.44 2.78
CA CYS A 166 -21.88 -8.80 2.97
C CYS A 166 -20.98 -9.68 3.84
N ALA A 167 -19.92 -9.12 4.44
CA ALA A 167 -18.97 -9.85 5.26
C ALA A 167 -18.34 -11.08 4.56
N GLU A 168 -18.23 -11.03 3.22
CA GLU A 168 -17.49 -12.01 2.41
C GLU A 168 -15.98 -11.91 2.64
N CYS A 169 -15.55 -10.88 3.37
CA CYS A 169 -14.17 -10.56 3.67
C CYS A 169 -14.10 -9.63 4.89
N SER A 170 -12.88 -9.33 5.36
CA SER A 170 -12.65 -8.31 6.38
C SER A 170 -11.62 -7.29 5.90
N SER A 171 -11.96 -6.00 5.90
CA SER A 171 -10.98 -4.94 5.69
C SER A 171 -10.21 -4.74 6.99
N PRO A 172 -8.87 -4.62 6.94
CA PRO A 172 -8.09 -4.37 8.15
C PRO A 172 -8.58 -3.11 8.86
N GLN A 173 -8.67 -3.14 10.18
CA GLN A 173 -9.21 -2.04 10.97
C GLN A 173 -8.51 -0.72 10.62
N GLY A 174 -9.30 0.27 10.21
CA GLY A 174 -8.81 1.58 9.85
C GLY A 174 -8.16 1.68 8.46
N ALA A 175 -8.17 0.65 7.62
CA ALA A 175 -7.65 0.72 6.24
C ALA A 175 -8.20 1.93 5.47
N GLN A 176 -9.50 2.23 5.63
CA GLN A 176 -10.19 3.34 4.96
C GLN A 176 -9.93 4.73 5.56
N ALA A 177 -9.22 4.83 6.69
CA ALA A 177 -8.94 6.12 7.31
C ALA A 177 -7.78 6.84 6.58
N PRO A 178 -7.77 8.17 6.47
CA PRO A 178 -6.61 8.90 5.95
C PRO A 178 -5.32 8.55 6.70
N ILE A 179 -4.17 8.58 6.02
CA ILE A 179 -2.86 8.50 6.70
C ILE A 179 -2.69 9.76 7.55
N ARG A 180 -2.37 9.55 8.83
CA ARG A 180 -2.35 10.59 9.85
C ARG A 180 -0.96 11.20 10.01
N TRP A 181 0.10 10.42 9.80
CA TRP A 181 1.47 10.88 9.99
C TRP A 181 2.52 10.03 9.25
N ASN A 182 3.79 10.41 9.39
CA ASN A 182 4.94 9.62 8.94
C ASN A 182 4.99 8.25 9.62
N PHE A 183 5.48 7.23 8.92
CA PHE A 183 5.69 5.86 9.40
C PHE A 183 4.45 5.07 9.76
N GLU A 184 3.33 5.30 9.07
CA GLU A 184 2.31 4.27 9.02
C GLU A 184 2.79 3.12 8.14
N SER A 185 2.44 1.90 8.55
CA SER A 185 2.96 0.69 7.94
C SER A 185 1.83 -0.22 7.50
N PHE A 186 1.93 -0.77 6.30
CA PHE A 186 0.93 -1.63 5.68
C PHE A 186 1.58 -2.97 5.41
N LEU A 187 1.03 -4.03 6.00
CA LEU A 187 1.44 -5.40 5.75
C LEU A 187 0.51 -5.99 4.69
N VAL A 188 1.09 -6.48 3.60
CA VAL A 188 0.40 -7.05 2.43
C VAL A 188 0.80 -8.52 2.30
N THR A 189 -0.17 -9.38 2.04
CA THR A 189 0.02 -10.82 1.83
C THR A 189 0.81 -11.10 0.55
N ARG A 190 1.31 -12.34 0.41
CA ARG A 190 1.96 -12.83 -0.83
C ARG A 190 1.05 -12.77 -2.05
N ALA A 191 -0.26 -12.88 -1.85
CA ALA A 191 -1.26 -12.74 -2.92
C ALA A 191 -1.49 -11.27 -3.32
N GLY A 192 -0.94 -10.31 -2.58
CA GLY A 192 -1.05 -8.89 -2.87
C GLY A 192 -2.29 -8.24 -2.24
N ASN A 193 -2.81 -8.79 -1.13
CA ASN A 193 -3.93 -8.22 -0.37
C ASN A 193 -3.46 -7.54 0.91
N LEU A 194 -4.04 -6.39 1.29
CA LEU A 194 -3.75 -5.77 2.58
C LEU A 194 -4.21 -6.70 3.72
N HIS A 195 -3.26 -7.06 4.60
CA HIS A 195 -3.47 -7.88 5.79
C HIS A 195 -3.67 -7.02 7.03
N LEU A 196 -2.76 -6.07 7.28
CA LEU A 196 -2.79 -5.21 8.45
C LEU A 196 -2.27 -3.81 8.14
N ARG A 197 -2.72 -2.85 8.95
CA ARG A 197 -2.18 -1.49 8.99
C ARG A 197 -1.81 -1.16 10.42
N TRP A 198 -0.61 -0.63 10.62
CA TRP A 198 -0.11 -0.19 11.92
C TRP A 198 0.09 1.32 11.95
N PRO A 199 -0.31 1.97 13.07
CA PRO A 199 -0.12 3.41 13.22
C PRO A 199 1.35 3.77 13.41
N THR A 200 1.65 5.06 13.22
CA THR A 200 2.95 5.66 13.55
C THR A 200 3.44 5.27 14.95
N GLY A 201 4.74 4.98 15.05
CA GLY A 201 5.39 4.67 16.33
C GLY A 201 5.20 3.24 16.82
N THR A 202 4.50 2.39 16.08
CA THR A 202 4.42 0.95 16.37
C THR A 202 5.81 0.32 16.33
N ASP A 203 6.17 -0.46 17.35
CA ASP A 203 7.36 -1.30 17.31
C ASP A 203 7.09 -2.52 16.42
N LEU A 204 7.48 -2.44 15.15
CA LEU A 204 7.26 -3.53 14.18
C LEU A 204 8.06 -4.80 14.50
N THR A 205 8.99 -4.74 15.46
CA THR A 205 9.77 -5.90 15.94
C THR A 205 9.19 -6.53 17.20
N ALA A 206 8.13 -5.97 17.78
CA ALA A 206 7.48 -6.57 18.93
C ALA A 206 6.78 -7.89 18.55
N PRO A 207 6.65 -8.84 19.50
CA PRO A 207 6.20 -10.19 19.20
C PRO A 207 4.86 -10.24 18.46
N GLU A 208 3.93 -9.36 18.81
CA GLU A 208 2.60 -9.32 18.21
C GLU A 208 2.62 -8.93 16.72
N GLN A 209 3.49 -8.01 16.28
CA GLN A 209 3.63 -7.67 14.87
C GLN A 209 4.47 -8.71 14.12
N THR A 210 5.55 -9.21 14.74
CA THR A 210 6.39 -10.22 14.08
C THR A 210 5.66 -11.52 13.84
N LYS A 211 4.72 -11.90 14.71
CA LYS A 211 3.87 -13.07 14.53
C LYS A 211 3.02 -12.97 13.26
N GLU A 212 2.48 -11.79 12.98
CA GLU A 212 1.68 -11.54 11.77
C GLU A 212 2.55 -11.60 10.51
N ILE A 213 3.76 -11.08 10.58
CA ILE A 213 4.75 -11.22 9.49
C ILE A 213 5.08 -12.70 9.27
N GLU A 214 5.42 -13.44 10.32
CA GLU A 214 5.76 -14.87 10.26
C GLU A 214 4.61 -15.71 9.72
N HIS A 215 3.37 -15.41 10.10
CA HIS A 215 2.18 -16.06 9.56
C HIS A 215 2.10 -15.95 8.03
N LEU A 216 2.33 -14.76 7.47
CA LEU A 216 2.33 -14.56 6.00
C LEU A 216 3.54 -15.20 5.32
N LEU A 217 4.66 -15.35 6.02
CA LEU A 217 5.85 -16.01 5.49
C LEU A 217 5.70 -17.53 5.43
N GLU A 218 4.88 -18.12 6.30
CA GLU A 218 4.66 -19.57 6.44
C GLU A 218 3.40 -20.07 5.73
N ALA A 219 2.48 -19.17 5.35
CA ALA A 219 1.32 -19.51 4.54
C ALA A 219 1.77 -20.18 3.22
N LYS A 220 1.27 -21.39 2.97
CA LYS A 220 1.48 -22.09 1.70
C LYS A 220 0.73 -21.32 0.63
N GLU A 221 1.39 -21.03 -0.49
CA GLU A 221 0.71 -20.49 -1.67
C GLU A 221 -0.28 -21.55 -2.14
N ASP A 222 -1.58 -21.24 -2.10
CA ASP A 222 -2.59 -21.99 -2.85
C ASP A 222 -2.36 -21.69 -4.34
N LEU A 223 -1.44 -22.44 -4.95
CA LEU A 223 -1.16 -22.46 -6.39
C LEU A 223 -2.21 -23.27 -7.14
#